data_AF-A0A8C9LEJ3-F1
#
_entry.id   AF-A0A8C9LEJ3-F1
#
_cell.length_a   1.000
_cell.length_b   1.000
_cell.length_c   1.000
_cell.angle_alpha   90.00
_cell.angle_beta   90.00
_cell.angle_gamma   90.00
#
_symmetry.space_group_name_H-M   'P 1'
#
loop_
_entity.id
_entity.type
_entity.pdbx_description
1 polymer ?
#
loop_
_entity_poly.entity_id
_entity_poly.type
_entity_poly.pdbx_seq_one_letter_code
_entity_poly.pdbx_strand_id
1 'polypeptide(L)' 'MAHALPLPIPCPVQLGSLKGDSLEAQLHEYVRQGNCGKVKKLLKKGKKLA' A
#
# COMPACT_ATOMS: atom_id res chain seq x y z
N MET A 1 19.12 31.00 5.58
CA MET A 1 19.21 30.01 6.68
C MET A 1 17.90 29.25 6.72
N ALA A 2 17.91 27.93 6.63
CA ALA A 2 16.69 27.11 6.66
C ALA A 2 16.39 26.73 8.12
N HIS A 3 15.26 27.18 8.64
CA HIS A 3 14.80 26.85 9.97
C HIS A 3 14.25 25.41 9.94
N ALA A 4 14.99 24.45 10.51
CA ALA A 4 14.52 23.08 10.65
C ALA A 4 13.39 23.04 11.69
N LEU A 5 12.15 22.90 11.21
CA LEU A 5 10.98 22.67 12.06
C LEU A 5 11.14 21.32 12.78
N PRO A 6 10.71 21.20 14.06
CA PRO A 6 10.78 19.94 14.78
C PRO A 6 9.83 18.95 14.11
N LEU A 7 10.36 18.09 13.24
CA LEU A 7 9.60 17.04 12.59
C LEU A 7 9.19 16.04 13.68
N PRO A 8 7.89 15.94 14.02
CA PRO A 8 7.45 14.86 14.89
C PRO A 8 7.47 13.58 14.06
N ILE A 9 7.93 12.47 14.66
CA ILE A 9 7.95 11.09 14.11
C ILE A 9 9.16 10.85 13.19
N PRO A 10 9.80 9.64 13.20
CA PRO A 10 10.98 9.33 12.38
C PRO A 10 10.83 9.83 10.95
N CYS A 11 11.94 10.31 10.37
CA CYS A 11 11.94 10.84 9.01
C CYS A 11 11.22 9.84 8.08
N PRO A 12 10.30 10.30 7.23
CA PRO A 12 9.57 9.40 6.34
C PRO A 12 10.56 8.72 5.41
N VAL A 13 10.91 7.48 5.74
CA VAL A 13 11.77 6.61 4.94
C VAL A 13 10.88 5.83 4.01
N GLN A 14 11.17 5.92 2.71
CA GLN A 14 10.47 5.12 1.72
C GLN A 14 10.88 3.65 1.91
N LEU A 15 9.98 2.84 2.45
CA LEU A 15 10.20 1.40 2.69
C LEU A 15 10.26 0.58 1.39
N GLY A 16 9.82 1.17 0.27
CA GLY A 16 9.81 0.58 -1.06
C GLY A 16 8.80 1.29 -1.97
N SER A 17 8.76 0.92 -3.25
CA SER A 17 7.74 1.38 -4.20
C SER A 17 6.97 0.19 -4.74
N LEU A 18 5.64 0.26 -4.67
CA LEU A 18 4.76 -0.69 -5.36
C LEU A 18 4.68 -0.28 -6.84
N LYS A 19 4.90 -1.23 -7.76
CA LYS A 19 4.63 -1.00 -9.17
C LYS A 19 3.12 -0.82 -9.34
N GLY A 20 2.68 0.30 -9.94
CA GLY A 20 1.28 0.74 -9.91
C GLY A 20 0.26 -0.30 -10.38
N ASP A 21 0.65 -1.17 -11.31
CA ASP A 21 -0.22 -2.23 -11.85
C ASP A 21 -0.12 -3.56 -11.09
N SER A 22 0.72 -3.65 -10.06
CA SER A 22 0.90 -4.87 -9.24
C SER A 22 -0.41 -5.25 -8.53
N LEU A 23 -0.56 -6.55 -8.30
CA LEU A 23 -1.63 -7.11 -7.49
C LEU A 23 -1.61 -6.53 -6.06
N GLU A 24 -0.42 -6.21 -5.53
CA GLU A 24 -0.23 -5.57 -4.23
C GLU A 24 -0.73 -4.12 -4.22
N ALA A 25 -0.50 -3.36 -5.29
CA ALA A 25 -1.00 -1.99 -5.43
C ALA A 25 -2.53 -1.96 -5.49
N GLN A 26 -3.12 -2.88 -6.27
CA GLN A 26 -4.58 -3.06 -6.34
C GLN A 26 -5.16 -3.50 -4.99
N LEU A 27 -4.48 -4.40 -4.26
CA LEU A 27 -4.91 -4.82 -2.94
C LEU A 27 -4.94 -3.64 -1.96
N HIS A 28 -3.85 -2.86 -1.91
CA HIS A 28 -3.73 -1.70 -1.05
C HIS A 28 -4.82 -0.65 -1.35
N GLU A 29 -5.07 -0.38 -2.63
CA GLU A 29 -6.14 0.52 -3.09
C GLU A 29 -7.53 0.04 -2.60
N TYR A 30 -7.86 -1.24 -2.78
CA TYR A 30 -9.15 -1.77 -2.34
C TYR A 30 -9.32 -1.79 -0.81
N VAL A 31 -8.23 -1.99 -0.06
CA VAL A 31 -8.24 -1.88 1.40
C VAL A 31 -8.51 -0.46 1.85
N ARG A 32 -7.81 0.54 1.27
CA ARG A 32 -8.06 1.97 1.58
C ARG A 32 -9.50 2.38 1.28
N GLN A 33 -10.07 1.86 0.19
CA GLN A 33 -11.47 2.13 -0.19
C GLN A 33 -12.50 1.38 0.66
N GLY A 34 -12.08 0.46 1.55
CA GLY A 34 -13.00 -0.39 2.32
C GLY A 34 -13.76 -1.42 1.47
N ASN A 35 -13.29 -1.71 0.25
CA ASN A 35 -13.99 -2.63 -0.67
C ASN A 35 -13.63 -4.09 -0.40
N CYS A 36 -14.21 -4.65 0.67
CA CYS A 36 -13.98 -6.03 1.09
C CYS A 36 -14.33 -7.07 0.00
N GLY A 37 -15.30 -6.78 -0.87
CA GLY A 37 -15.68 -7.67 -1.97
C GLY A 37 -14.56 -7.85 -2.99
N LYS A 38 -13.92 -6.74 -3.40
CA LYS A 38 -12.77 -6.77 -4.31
C LYS A 38 -11.54 -7.37 -3.66
N VAL A 39 -11.25 -7.05 -2.39
CA VAL A 39 -10.17 -7.67 -1.61
C VAL A 39 -10.34 -9.19 -1.56
N LYS A 40 -11.53 -9.68 -1.19
CA LYS A 40 -11.83 -11.13 -1.14
C LYS A 40 -11.65 -11.80 -2.51
N LYS A 41 -12.09 -11.14 -3.59
CA LYS A 41 -11.92 -11.67 -4.96
C LYS A 41 -10.44 -11.75 -5.35
N LEU A 42 -9.66 -10.74 -4.99
CA LEU A 42 -8.22 -10.67 -5.28
C LEU A 42 -7.43 -11.73 -4.51
N LEU A 43 -7.69 -11.88 -3.20
CA LEU A 43 -7.06 -12.90 -2.35
C LEU A 43 -7.37 -14.33 -2.81
N LYS A 44 -8.60 -14.57 -3.30
CA LYS A 44 -8.97 -15.86 -3.90
C LYS A 44 -8.16 -16.19 -5.17
N LYS A 45 -7.78 -15.17 -5.96
CA LYS A 45 -6.95 -15.35 -7.16
C LYS A 45 -5.52 -15.76 -6.81
N GLY A 46 -4.95 -15.20 -5.73
CA GLY A 46 -3.61 -15.53 -5.25
C GLY A 46 -3.45 -16.98 -4.74
N LYS A 47 -4.52 -17.62 -4.27
CA LYS A 47 -4.50 -19.04 -3.85
C LYS A 47 -4.28 -20.04 -4.99
N LYS A 48 -4.38 -19.62 -6.25
CA LYS A 48 -4.15 -20.50 -7.42
C LYS A 48 -2.67 -20.62 -7.82
N LEU A 49 -1.79 -19.86 -7.18
CA LEU A 49 -0.34 -19.81 -7.45
C LEU A 49 0.49 -20.63 -6.43
N ALA A 50 -0.16 -21.43 -5.59
CA ALA A 50 0.48 -22.35 -4.65
C ALA A 50 0.11 -23.80 -5.00
#